data_AF-A0A0T6ASF1-F1
#
_entry.id   AF-A0A0T6ASF1-F1
#
_cell.length_a   1.000
_cell.length_b   1.000
_cell.length_c   1.000
_cell.angle_alpha   90.00
_cell.angle_beta   90.00
_cell.angle_gamma   90.00
#
_symmetry.space_group_name_H-M   'P 1'
#
loop_
_entity.id
_entity.type
_entity.pdbx_description
1 polymer ?
#
loop_
_entity_poly.entity_id
_entity_poly.type
_entity_poly.pdbx_seq_one_letter_code
_entity_poly.pdbx_strand_id
1 'polypeptide(L)'
;MLGPVLARTRDLVRSYRWRWLDPAHNVEAIDIPALISPLRYDIVAIRDFLRLFLERRELARSDFGRFLEQARQHRYYQWIAAHYRRFFPEESRNPQAHTTRIARKIRQTIDIWDALEGGFDRRFPIEIRVTSRLLPTETGKRVSLRYILGDGSHRLACLMVQGMTELPGDFYRLRWYRRHRPFDATWALTSQGQLPEGEYFAFLSEVYGAPEDCRDRISFMLFIQRALPEREAEVRTILRVDGFPV
;
A
#
# COMPACT_ATOMS: atom_id res chain seq x y z
N MET A 1 5.87 -38.23 -3.77
CA MET A 1 5.59 -37.35 -4.93
C MET A 1 5.81 -35.88 -4.52
N LEU A 2 7.01 -35.34 -4.72
CA LEU A 2 7.43 -33.97 -4.31
C LEU A 2 7.65 -33.02 -5.52
N GLY A 3 7.21 -33.42 -6.72
CA GLY A 3 7.50 -32.75 -7.99
C GLY A 3 6.88 -31.35 -8.22
N PRO A 4 5.64 -31.03 -7.80
CA PRO A 4 5.03 -29.74 -8.14
C PRO A 4 5.50 -28.57 -7.29
N VAL A 5 5.89 -28.82 -6.04
CA VAL A 5 6.29 -27.77 -5.07
C VAL A 5 7.71 -27.27 -5.36
N LEU A 6 8.60 -28.18 -5.77
CA LEU A 6 10.00 -27.86 -6.13
C LEU A 6 10.11 -27.16 -7.49
N ALA A 7 9.20 -27.44 -8.43
CA ALA A 7 9.14 -26.74 -9.72
C ALA A 7 8.76 -25.25 -9.56
N ARG A 8 7.78 -24.93 -8.69
CA ARG A 8 7.41 -23.54 -8.38
C ARG A 8 8.53 -22.77 -7.67
N THR A 9 9.30 -23.42 -6.79
CA THR A 9 10.42 -22.79 -6.09
C THR A 9 11.63 -22.57 -7.00
N ARG A 10 11.92 -23.45 -7.97
CA ARG A 10 13.02 -23.24 -8.93
C ARG A 10 12.79 -22.04 -9.87
N ASP A 11 11.56 -21.81 -10.31
CA ASP A 11 11.19 -20.62 -11.11
C ASP A 11 11.14 -19.33 -10.27
N LEU A 12 10.75 -19.42 -9.00
CA LEU A 12 10.91 -18.32 -8.03
C LEU A 12 12.40 -17.98 -7.84
N VAL A 13 13.28 -18.95 -7.61
CA VAL A 13 14.71 -18.68 -7.33
C VAL A 13 15.47 -18.10 -8.54
N ARG A 14 15.10 -18.42 -9.78
CA ARG A 14 15.69 -17.79 -10.99
C ARG A 14 15.10 -16.43 -11.36
N SER A 15 13.94 -16.06 -10.81
CA SER A 15 13.24 -14.79 -11.10
C SER A 15 13.66 -13.61 -10.21
N TYR A 16 14.39 -13.86 -9.11
CA TYR A 16 14.83 -12.83 -8.15
C TYR A 16 16.35 -12.57 -8.18
N ARG A 17 16.95 -12.40 -9.36
CA ARG A 17 18.21 -11.64 -9.39
C ARG A 17 17.87 -10.20 -9.03
N TRP A 18 18.34 -9.78 -7.86
CA TRP A 18 18.20 -8.43 -7.38
C TRP A 18 19.57 -7.86 -7.00
N ARG A 19 19.68 -6.53 -7.06
CA ARG A 19 20.83 -5.80 -6.54
C ARG A 19 20.37 -4.44 -6.03
N TRP A 20 21.07 -3.93 -5.03
CA TRP A 20 20.97 -2.51 -4.70
C TRP A 20 21.58 -1.70 -5.84
N LEU A 21 20.93 -0.60 -6.22
CA LEU A 21 21.56 0.40 -7.07
C LEU A 21 22.41 1.34 -6.21
N ASP A 22 23.40 1.95 -6.86
CA ASP A 22 24.26 2.94 -6.22
C ASP A 22 23.42 4.16 -5.81
N PRO A 23 23.61 4.75 -4.60
CA PRO A 23 22.94 5.98 -4.19
C PRO A 23 23.03 7.14 -5.19
N ALA A 24 24.05 7.18 -6.04
CA ALA A 24 24.14 8.12 -7.17
C ALA A 24 22.98 8.02 -8.18
N HIS A 25 22.16 6.96 -8.11
CA HIS A 25 20.93 6.81 -8.89
C HIS A 25 19.69 7.37 -8.17
N ASN A 26 19.80 7.78 -6.91
CA ASN A 26 18.72 8.38 -6.13
C ASN A 26 18.68 9.90 -6.34
N VAL A 27 18.60 10.34 -7.59
CA VAL A 27 18.79 11.76 -7.96
C VAL A 27 17.48 12.52 -8.16
N GLU A 28 16.38 11.82 -8.41
CA GLU A 28 15.08 12.45 -8.63
C GLU A 28 14.19 12.32 -7.40
N ALA A 29 13.44 13.39 -7.12
CA ALA A 29 12.29 13.32 -6.24
C ALA A 29 11.23 12.44 -6.92
N ILE A 30 10.58 11.57 -6.15
CA ILE A 30 9.52 10.68 -6.67
C ILE A 30 8.18 11.19 -6.17
N ASP A 31 7.25 11.46 -7.10
CA ASP A 31 5.86 11.76 -6.76
C ASP A 31 5.27 10.67 -5.86
N ILE A 32 4.82 11.05 -4.66
CA ILE A 32 4.26 10.10 -3.70
C ILE A 32 3.00 9.41 -4.26
N PRO A 33 2.07 10.09 -4.99
CA PRO A 33 0.94 9.42 -5.63
C PRO A 33 1.36 8.27 -6.56
N ALA A 34 2.49 8.42 -7.28
CA ALA A 34 3.01 7.37 -8.16
C ALA A 34 3.53 6.14 -7.40
N LEU A 35 3.94 6.29 -6.13
CA LEU A 35 4.35 5.18 -5.25
C LEU A 35 3.19 4.43 -4.63
N ILE A 36 2.05 5.11 -4.43
CA ILE A 36 0.84 4.49 -3.92
C ILE A 36 0.31 3.55 -5.01
N SER A 37 0.11 4.02 -6.23
CA SER A 37 -0.48 3.22 -7.32
C SER A 37 -1.87 2.65 -6.96
N PRO A 38 -2.62 2.05 -7.90
CA PRO A 38 -3.91 1.43 -7.59
C PRO A 38 -3.83 0.28 -6.58
N LEU A 39 -2.61 -0.21 -6.30
CA LEU A 39 -2.35 -1.38 -5.47
C LEU A 39 -2.16 -1.08 -3.98
N ARG A 40 -1.97 0.19 -3.57
CA ARG A 40 -1.53 0.52 -2.20
C ARG A 40 -2.47 1.43 -1.41
N TYR A 41 -3.78 1.14 -1.45
CA TYR A 41 -4.73 1.79 -0.56
C TYR A 41 -4.35 1.68 0.95
N ASP A 42 -3.55 0.68 1.33
CA ASP A 42 -3.02 0.54 2.69
C ASP A 42 -2.28 1.80 3.17
N ILE A 43 -1.58 2.51 2.29
CA ILE A 43 -0.82 3.72 2.64
C ILE A 43 -1.77 4.86 2.97
N VAL A 44 -2.83 5.01 2.16
CA VAL A 44 -3.92 5.98 2.40
C VAL A 44 -4.61 5.68 3.73
N ALA A 45 -4.92 4.40 3.99
CA ALA A 45 -5.49 3.98 5.25
C ALA A 45 -4.58 4.29 6.45
N ILE A 46 -3.25 4.08 6.32
CA ILE A 46 -2.27 4.43 7.37
C ILE A 46 -2.24 5.96 7.58
N ARG A 47 -2.20 6.75 6.51
CA ARG A 47 -2.20 8.23 6.59
C ARG A 47 -3.41 8.73 7.37
N ASP A 48 -4.60 8.26 7.01
CA ASP A 48 -5.84 8.72 7.65
C ASP A 48 -5.94 8.20 9.09
N PHE A 49 -5.38 7.02 9.37
CA PHE A 49 -5.26 6.52 10.75
C PHE A 49 -4.33 7.40 11.59
N LEU A 50 -3.21 7.85 11.02
CA LEU A 50 -2.28 8.75 11.71
C LEU A 50 -2.94 10.11 12.00
N ARG A 51 -3.78 10.62 11.09
CA ARG A 51 -4.60 11.82 11.35
C ARG A 51 -5.55 11.62 12.54
N LEU A 52 -6.27 10.49 12.57
CA LEU A 52 -7.11 10.11 13.72
C LEU A 52 -6.29 10.04 15.03
N PHE A 53 -5.10 9.43 14.97
CA PHE A 53 -4.20 9.38 16.12
C PHE A 53 -3.83 10.77 16.61
N LEU A 54 -3.46 11.69 15.72
CA LEU A 54 -3.10 13.07 16.09
C LEU A 54 -4.26 13.82 16.75
N GLU A 55 -5.47 13.68 16.21
CA GLU A 55 -6.69 14.25 16.80
C GLU A 55 -7.01 13.68 18.20
N ARG A 56 -6.55 12.45 18.49
CA ARG A 56 -6.85 11.70 19.71
C ARG A 56 -5.58 11.33 20.50
N ARG A 57 -4.48 12.08 20.33
CA ARG A 57 -3.15 11.71 20.84
C ARG A 57 -3.15 11.50 22.36
N GLU A 58 -3.83 12.39 23.08
CA GLU A 58 -3.97 12.30 24.54
C GLU A 58 -4.77 11.07 24.99
N LEU A 59 -5.82 10.70 24.25
CA LEU A 59 -6.57 9.47 24.53
C LEU A 59 -5.70 8.24 24.28
N ALA A 60 -4.96 8.20 23.17
CA ALA A 60 -4.07 7.08 22.84
C ALA A 60 -2.98 6.86 23.92
N ARG A 61 -2.51 7.94 24.55
CA ARG A 61 -1.51 7.91 25.62
C ARG A 61 -2.09 7.51 26.98
N SER A 62 -3.24 8.08 27.35
CA SER A 62 -3.86 7.88 28.67
C SER A 62 -4.69 6.60 28.78
N ASP A 63 -5.39 6.22 27.71
CA ASP A 63 -6.25 5.04 27.64
C ASP A 63 -6.21 4.42 26.23
N PHE A 64 -5.14 3.66 25.99
CA PHE A 64 -4.97 2.97 24.71
C PHE A 64 -6.09 1.98 24.40
N GLY A 65 -6.74 1.39 25.42
CA GLY A 65 -7.84 0.45 25.22
C GLY A 65 -9.03 1.15 24.56
N ARG A 66 -9.43 2.30 25.10
CA ARG A 66 -10.50 3.11 24.53
C ARG A 66 -10.14 3.71 23.18
N PHE A 67 -8.89 4.13 22.98
CA PHE A 67 -8.42 4.55 21.66
C PHE A 67 -8.51 3.40 20.63
N LEU A 68 -8.11 2.19 21.02
CA LEU A 68 -8.16 1.03 20.14
C LEU A 68 -9.59 0.72 19.69
N GLU A 69 -10.58 0.84 20.57
CA GLU A 69 -11.99 0.66 20.21
C GLU A 69 -12.46 1.66 19.13
N GLN A 70 -11.96 2.90 19.15
CA GLN A 70 -12.21 3.86 18.06
C GLN A 70 -11.46 3.45 16.78
N ALA A 71 -10.19 3.05 16.91
CA ALA A 71 -9.37 2.61 15.78
C ALA A 71 -9.96 1.41 15.05
N ARG A 72 -10.73 0.54 15.71
CA ARG A 72 -11.41 -0.62 15.09
C ARG A 72 -12.33 -0.24 13.93
N GLN A 73 -12.90 0.96 13.96
CA GLN A 73 -13.78 1.46 12.90
C GLN A 73 -13.00 2.02 11.70
N HIS A 74 -11.69 2.21 11.84
CA HIS A 74 -10.85 2.80 10.79
C HIS A 74 -10.41 1.76 9.75
N ARG A 75 -10.27 2.20 8.48
CA ARG A 75 -9.83 1.36 7.34
C ARG A 75 -8.51 0.66 7.62
N TYR A 76 -7.60 1.34 8.31
CA TYR A 76 -6.30 0.76 8.63
C TYR A 76 -6.41 -0.48 9.52
N TYR A 77 -7.27 -0.43 10.54
CA TYR A 77 -7.51 -1.58 11.41
C TYR A 77 -8.13 -2.73 10.63
N GLN A 78 -9.14 -2.43 9.81
CA GLN A 78 -9.81 -3.40 8.93
C GLN A 78 -8.81 -4.07 7.98
N TRP A 79 -7.93 -3.28 7.36
CA TRP A 79 -6.87 -3.77 6.49
C TRP A 79 -5.87 -4.68 7.23
N ILE A 80 -5.38 -4.28 8.42
CA ILE A 80 -4.46 -5.13 9.20
C ILE A 80 -5.13 -6.45 9.57
N ALA A 81 -6.39 -6.41 10.00
CA ALA A 81 -7.15 -7.60 10.38
C ALA A 81 -7.29 -8.55 9.18
N ALA A 82 -7.68 -8.03 8.01
CA ALA A 82 -7.75 -8.77 6.76
C ALA A 82 -6.38 -9.36 6.36
N HIS A 83 -5.33 -8.55 6.42
CA HIS A 83 -3.97 -8.93 6.09
C HIS A 83 -3.47 -10.06 7.00
N TYR A 84 -3.68 -9.96 8.32
CA TYR A 84 -3.24 -11.00 9.26
C TYR A 84 -4.03 -12.30 9.13
N ARG A 85 -5.34 -12.26 8.82
CA ARG A 85 -6.08 -13.50 8.52
C ARG A 85 -5.50 -14.25 7.32
N ARG A 86 -5.05 -13.50 6.31
CA ARG A 86 -4.45 -14.08 5.08
C ARG A 86 -3.05 -14.64 5.32
N PHE A 87 -2.18 -13.91 6.01
CA PHE A 87 -0.77 -14.27 6.17
C PHE A 87 -0.45 -15.08 7.44
N PHE A 88 -1.30 -15.00 8.46
CA PHE A 88 -1.17 -15.72 9.73
C PHE A 88 -2.49 -16.42 10.10
N PRO A 89 -2.98 -17.37 9.26
CA PRO A 89 -4.31 -17.97 9.42
C PRO A 89 -4.44 -18.78 10.72
N GLU A 90 -3.40 -19.49 11.15
CA GLU A 90 -3.43 -20.29 12.36
C GLU A 90 -3.53 -19.42 13.62
N GLU A 91 -2.70 -18.39 13.72
CA GLU A 91 -2.77 -17.40 14.81
C GLU A 91 -4.13 -16.68 14.83
N SER A 92 -4.70 -16.43 13.65
CA SER A 92 -5.99 -15.75 13.52
C SER A 92 -7.20 -16.59 13.93
N ARG A 93 -7.03 -17.91 14.15
CA ARG A 93 -8.07 -18.77 14.73
C ARG A 93 -8.28 -18.53 16.23
N ASN A 94 -7.30 -17.93 16.91
CA ASN A 94 -7.43 -17.50 18.30
C ASN A 94 -7.81 -16.00 18.30
N PRO A 95 -9.06 -15.64 18.65
CA PRO A 95 -9.53 -14.25 18.60
C PRO A 95 -8.73 -13.30 19.49
N GLN A 96 -8.27 -13.79 20.64
CA GLN A 96 -7.48 -13.00 21.58
C GLN A 96 -6.09 -12.72 21.00
N ALA A 97 -5.40 -13.76 20.51
CA ALA A 97 -4.09 -13.60 19.89
C ALA A 97 -4.13 -12.67 18.67
N HIS A 98 -5.19 -12.80 17.85
CA HIS A 98 -5.41 -11.94 16.70
C HIS A 98 -5.57 -10.47 17.11
N THR A 99 -6.42 -10.20 18.11
CA THR A 99 -6.67 -8.83 18.61
C THR A 99 -5.39 -8.23 19.23
N THR A 100 -4.66 -8.99 20.04
CA THR A 100 -3.38 -8.56 20.62
C THR A 100 -2.35 -8.22 19.53
N ARG A 101 -2.29 -9.00 18.45
CA ARG A 101 -1.37 -8.74 17.33
C ARG A 101 -1.71 -7.45 16.59
N ILE A 102 -2.99 -7.18 16.36
CA ILE A 102 -3.44 -5.92 15.74
C ILE A 102 -3.12 -4.75 16.67
N ALA A 103 -3.46 -4.84 17.96
CA ALA A 103 -3.15 -3.81 18.96
C ALA A 103 -1.66 -3.47 18.98
N ARG A 104 -0.78 -4.48 18.95
CA ARG A 104 0.68 -4.29 18.85
C ARG A 104 1.06 -3.55 17.58
N LYS A 105 0.46 -3.87 16.43
CA LYS A 105 0.75 -3.18 15.16
C LYS A 105 0.28 -1.73 15.16
N ILE A 106 -0.85 -1.44 15.81
CA ILE A 106 -1.33 -0.08 16.03
C ILE A 106 -0.34 0.72 16.87
N ARG A 107 0.14 0.17 18.00
CA ARG A 107 1.19 0.81 18.81
C ARG A 107 2.46 1.07 18.00
N GLN A 108 2.95 0.07 17.27
CA GLN A 108 4.12 0.23 16.39
C GLN A 108 3.95 1.33 15.34
N THR A 109 2.72 1.55 14.85
CA THR A 109 2.44 2.62 13.90
C THR A 109 2.55 4.00 14.56
N ILE A 110 2.08 4.12 15.80
CA ILE A 110 2.25 5.32 16.64
C ILE A 110 3.73 5.55 16.97
N ASP A 111 4.46 4.49 17.35
CA ASP A 111 5.89 4.58 17.66
C ASP A 111 6.70 5.08 16.45
N ILE A 112 6.32 4.67 15.23
CA ILE A 112 6.93 5.16 13.99
C ILE A 112 6.64 6.66 13.79
N TRP A 113 5.43 7.12 14.08
CA TRP A 113 5.11 8.55 14.05
C TRP A 113 5.96 9.33 15.04
N ASP A 114 5.97 8.91 16.31
CA ASP A 114 6.69 9.61 17.37
C ASP A 114 8.20 9.67 17.05
N ALA A 115 8.77 8.62 16.44
CA ALA A 115 10.16 8.61 15.99
C ALA A 115 10.43 9.56 14.80
N LEU A 116 9.44 9.77 13.91
CA LEU A 116 9.55 10.64 12.74
C LEU A 116 9.17 12.10 13.00
N GLU A 117 8.53 12.40 14.14
CA GLU A 117 8.13 13.76 14.51
C GLU A 117 9.35 14.70 14.59
N GLY A 118 10.52 14.16 14.99
CA GLY A 118 11.80 14.87 15.00
C GLY A 118 12.53 14.94 13.65
N GLY A 119 11.97 14.36 12.58
CA GLY A 119 12.55 14.32 11.24
C GLY A 119 12.81 12.90 10.71
N PHE A 120 13.04 12.79 9.39
CA PHE A 120 13.27 11.51 8.73
C PHE A 120 14.67 10.94 9.02
N ASP A 121 14.73 9.73 9.58
CA ASP A 121 15.99 9.03 9.84
C ASP A 121 16.52 8.32 8.58
N ARG A 122 17.49 8.95 7.93
CA ARG A 122 18.14 8.45 6.70
C ARG A 122 18.88 7.12 6.86
N ARG A 123 19.16 6.67 8.09
CA ARG A 123 19.74 5.33 8.33
C ARG A 123 18.75 4.21 7.97
N PHE A 124 17.46 4.54 7.97
CA PHE A 124 16.38 3.65 7.57
C PHE A 124 15.65 4.25 6.37
N PRO A 125 16.24 4.18 5.15
CA PRO A 125 15.59 4.70 3.95
C PRO A 125 14.37 3.87 3.58
N ILE A 126 13.44 4.50 2.87
CA ILE A 126 12.31 3.82 2.22
C ILE A 126 12.86 2.98 1.06
N GLU A 127 12.45 1.72 0.96
CA GLU A 127 12.88 0.88 -0.16
C GLU A 127 11.95 1.09 -1.34
N ILE A 128 12.51 1.54 -2.46
CA ILE A 128 11.81 1.61 -3.75
C ILE A 128 12.37 0.54 -4.67
N ARG A 129 11.47 -0.25 -5.27
CA ARG A 129 11.82 -1.32 -6.20
C ARG A 129 11.62 -0.84 -7.63
N VAL A 130 12.56 -1.22 -8.48
CA VAL A 130 12.48 -1.03 -9.94
C VAL A 130 12.68 -2.37 -10.62
N THR A 131 12.09 -2.59 -11.78
CA THR A 131 12.16 -3.89 -12.47
C THR A 131 12.30 -3.77 -13.98
N SER A 132 13.03 -4.71 -14.59
CA SER A 132 13.04 -4.84 -16.06
C SER A 132 11.80 -5.51 -16.61
N ARG A 133 11.11 -6.31 -15.79
CA ARG A 133 9.87 -6.97 -16.18
C ARG A 133 8.90 -6.98 -15.01
N LEU A 134 7.83 -6.21 -15.15
CA LEU A 134 6.72 -6.23 -14.22
C LEU A 134 5.83 -7.44 -14.51
N LEU A 135 5.58 -8.25 -13.48
CA LEU A 135 4.68 -9.38 -13.53
C LEU A 135 3.30 -8.93 -13.02
N PRO A 136 2.20 -9.60 -13.43
CA PRO A 136 0.90 -9.40 -12.80
C PRO A 136 0.98 -9.64 -11.28
N THR A 137 0.16 -8.90 -10.53
CA THR A 137 -0.01 -9.12 -9.08
C THR A 137 -0.47 -10.55 -8.79
N GLU A 138 -0.43 -10.95 -7.53
CA GLU A 138 -0.97 -12.24 -7.11
C GLU A 138 -2.49 -12.35 -7.25
N THR A 139 -3.18 -11.21 -7.32
CA THR A 139 -4.63 -11.09 -7.56
C THR A 139 -4.98 -11.05 -9.04
N GLY A 140 -3.98 -10.91 -9.93
CA GLY A 140 -4.14 -10.90 -11.39
C GLY A 140 -4.19 -9.52 -12.02
N LYS A 141 -4.10 -8.44 -11.24
CA LYS A 141 -4.01 -7.06 -11.76
C LYS A 141 -2.75 -6.88 -12.60
N ARG A 142 -2.91 -6.16 -13.71
CA ARG A 142 -1.82 -5.74 -14.59
C ARG A 142 -1.74 -4.23 -14.53
N VAL A 143 -0.65 -3.74 -13.96
CA VAL A 143 -0.38 -2.33 -13.79
C VAL A 143 0.93 -1.95 -14.46
N SER A 144 1.11 -0.68 -14.75
CA SER A 144 2.32 -0.14 -15.38
C SER A 144 3.04 0.80 -14.42
N LEU A 145 3.95 0.24 -13.62
CA LEU A 145 4.64 0.98 -12.57
C LEU A 145 6.12 1.18 -12.92
N ARG A 146 6.57 2.44 -12.83
CA ARG A 146 8.01 2.78 -12.87
C ARG A 146 8.67 2.46 -11.53
N TYR A 147 8.01 2.84 -10.44
CA TYR A 147 8.46 2.66 -9.06
C TYR A 147 7.46 1.83 -8.28
N ILE A 148 7.97 0.93 -7.43
CA ILE A 148 7.15 0.02 -6.64
C ILE A 148 7.62 0.14 -5.20
N LEU A 149 6.77 0.63 -4.31
CA LEU A 149 7.11 0.72 -2.90
C LEU A 149 7.36 -0.69 -2.32
N GLY A 150 8.58 -0.93 -1.83
CA GLY A 150 9.03 -2.21 -1.33
C GLY A 150 8.90 -2.34 0.19
N ASP A 151 9.44 -1.38 0.92
CA ASP A 151 9.41 -1.28 2.39
C ASP A 151 9.31 0.21 2.79
N GLY A 152 8.71 0.47 3.95
CA GLY A 152 8.55 1.84 4.48
C GLY A 152 7.19 2.49 4.21
N SER A 153 6.12 1.70 4.04
CA SER A 153 4.75 2.25 3.89
C SER A 153 4.29 3.13 5.03
N HIS A 154 4.58 2.73 6.28
CA HIS A 154 4.32 3.54 7.46
C HIS A 154 5.09 4.86 7.47
N ARG A 155 6.37 4.82 7.09
CA ARG A 155 7.21 6.02 6.99
C ARG A 155 6.69 6.95 5.90
N LEU A 156 6.35 6.43 4.72
CA LEU A 156 5.75 7.21 3.64
C LEU A 156 4.43 7.87 4.07
N ALA A 157 3.56 7.13 4.76
CA ALA A 157 2.31 7.68 5.27
C ALA A 157 2.52 8.80 6.30
N CYS A 158 3.56 8.70 7.15
CA CYS A 158 3.93 9.80 8.05
C CYS A 158 4.36 11.05 7.27
N LEU A 159 5.19 10.89 6.22
CA LEU A 159 5.61 12.00 5.36
C LEU A 159 4.40 12.67 4.66
N MET A 160 3.42 11.87 4.24
CA MET A 160 2.16 12.40 3.69
C MET A 160 1.36 13.21 4.71
N VAL A 161 1.31 12.76 5.97
CA VAL A 161 0.65 13.53 7.04
C VAL A 161 1.40 14.84 7.33
N GLN A 162 2.72 14.85 7.17
CA GLN A 162 3.55 16.06 7.24
C GLN A 162 3.44 16.96 5.99
N GLY A 163 2.61 16.60 5.01
CA GLY A 163 2.32 17.40 3.82
C GLY A 163 3.30 17.21 2.66
N MET A 164 4.18 16.21 2.71
CA MET A 164 5.05 15.90 1.56
C MET A 164 4.23 15.32 0.41
N THR A 165 4.49 15.82 -0.80
CA THR A 165 3.92 15.35 -2.07
C THR A 165 4.94 14.59 -2.91
N GLU A 166 6.22 14.79 -2.64
CA GLU A 166 7.35 14.13 -3.31
C GLU A 166 8.28 13.50 -2.27
N LEU A 167 8.89 12.37 -2.62
CA LEU A 167 9.88 11.67 -1.80
C LEU A 167 11.30 12.05 -2.25
N PRO A 168 12.08 12.75 -1.42
CA PRO A 168 13.44 13.17 -1.75
C PRO A 168 14.40 11.99 -2.01
N GLY A 169 15.40 12.19 -2.86
CA GLY A 169 16.42 11.19 -3.22
C GLY A 169 17.18 10.59 -2.03
N ASP A 170 17.41 11.40 -0.99
CA ASP A 170 18.11 10.98 0.23
C ASP A 170 17.19 10.22 1.22
N PHE A 171 15.89 10.10 0.93
CA PHE A 171 14.93 9.40 1.80
C PHE A 171 14.69 7.95 1.37
N TYR A 172 15.17 7.56 0.19
CA TYR A 172 14.96 6.22 -0.34
C TYR A 172 16.22 5.54 -0.83
N ARG A 173 16.10 4.23 -1.07
CA ARG A 173 17.11 3.43 -1.75
C ARG A 173 16.47 2.52 -2.80
N LEU A 174 17.09 2.49 -3.97
CA LEU A 174 16.60 1.68 -5.09
C LEU A 174 17.10 0.23 -5.02
N ARG A 175 16.17 -0.72 -5.09
CA ARG A 175 16.43 -2.15 -5.28
C ARG A 175 15.94 -2.59 -6.65
N TRP A 176 16.87 -2.94 -7.53
CA TRP A 176 16.52 -3.43 -8.86
C TRP A 176 16.25 -4.92 -8.84
N TYR A 177 15.24 -5.33 -9.62
CA TYR A 177 14.87 -6.70 -9.88
C TYR A 177 14.87 -7.00 -11.38
N ARG A 178 15.32 -8.19 -11.77
CA ARG A 178 15.11 -8.65 -13.16
C ARG A 178 13.63 -8.85 -13.48
N ARG A 179 12.88 -9.45 -12.55
CA ARG A 179 11.42 -9.64 -12.62
C ARG A 179 10.83 -9.34 -11.24
N HIS A 180 9.70 -8.66 -11.18
CA HIS A 180 9.05 -8.36 -9.91
C HIS A 180 7.54 -8.47 -10.02
N ARG A 181 6.91 -8.99 -8.97
CA ARG A 181 5.46 -9.01 -8.79
C ARG A 181 5.12 -8.01 -7.68
N PRO A 182 4.37 -6.94 -7.96
CA PRO A 182 3.96 -5.99 -6.94
C PRO A 182 2.89 -6.61 -6.05
N PHE A 183 2.86 -6.18 -4.78
CA PHE A 183 1.88 -6.61 -3.80
C PHE A 183 0.60 -5.78 -3.96
N ASP A 184 -0.56 -6.44 -3.98
CA ASP A 184 -1.87 -5.80 -4.08
C ASP A 184 -2.52 -5.70 -2.69
N ALA A 185 -2.26 -4.58 -2.02
CA ALA A 185 -2.80 -4.30 -0.70
C ALA A 185 -4.25 -3.79 -0.76
N THR A 186 -4.63 -3.10 -1.85
CA THR A 186 -5.99 -2.61 -2.09
C THR A 186 -7.00 -3.76 -2.13
N TRP A 187 -6.63 -4.87 -2.76
CA TRP A 187 -7.51 -6.05 -2.86
C TRP A 187 -7.96 -6.59 -1.50
N ALA A 188 -7.15 -6.45 -0.45
CA ALA A 188 -7.53 -6.92 0.88
C ALA A 188 -8.79 -6.23 1.44
N LEU A 189 -9.05 -4.98 1.03
CA LEU A 189 -10.23 -4.22 1.43
C LEU A 189 -11.39 -4.40 0.44
N THR A 190 -11.12 -4.37 -0.86
CA THR A 190 -12.17 -4.53 -1.89
C THR A 190 -12.81 -5.92 -1.84
N SER A 191 -12.01 -6.98 -1.69
CA SER A 191 -12.51 -8.37 -1.63
C SER A 191 -13.38 -8.69 -0.40
N GLN A 192 -13.35 -7.83 0.63
CA GLN A 192 -14.18 -7.96 1.84
C GLN A 192 -15.35 -6.97 1.86
N GLY A 193 -15.55 -6.19 0.78
CA GLY A 193 -16.55 -5.12 0.75
C GLY A 193 -16.29 -4.02 1.78
N GLN A 194 -15.04 -3.86 2.23
CA GLN A 194 -14.65 -2.91 3.28
C GLN A 194 -14.26 -1.54 2.73
N LEU A 195 -14.17 -1.40 1.42
CA LEU A 195 -13.90 -0.14 0.74
C LEU A 195 -15.15 0.28 -0.06
N PRO A 196 -15.90 1.30 0.40
CA PRO A 196 -17.07 1.82 -0.30
C PRO A 196 -16.71 2.29 -1.72
N GLU A 197 -17.66 2.16 -2.65
CA GLU A 197 -17.44 2.51 -4.06
C GLU A 197 -16.94 3.95 -4.24
N GLY A 198 -17.57 4.93 -3.59
CA GLY A 198 -17.14 6.33 -3.71
C GLY A 198 -15.75 6.61 -3.16
N GLU A 199 -15.35 5.90 -2.10
CA GLU A 199 -14.01 6.00 -1.50
C GLU A 199 -12.97 5.35 -2.43
N TYR A 200 -13.31 4.21 -3.03
CA TYR A 200 -12.47 3.53 -3.99
C TYR A 200 -12.22 4.35 -5.26
N PHE A 201 -13.26 4.93 -5.87
CA PHE A 201 -13.09 5.70 -7.10
C PHE A 201 -12.45 7.07 -6.85
N ALA A 202 -12.68 7.70 -5.70
CA ALA A 202 -11.93 8.91 -5.33
C ALA A 202 -10.42 8.61 -5.23
N PHE A 203 -10.07 7.49 -4.60
CA PHE A 203 -8.69 7.01 -4.56
C PHE A 203 -8.10 6.75 -5.94
N LEU A 204 -8.82 6.05 -6.82
CA LEU A 204 -8.32 5.82 -8.18
C LEU A 204 -8.17 7.14 -8.96
N SER A 205 -9.08 8.09 -8.77
CA SER A 205 -9.02 9.42 -9.39
C SER A 205 -7.73 10.14 -9.02
N GLU A 206 -7.39 10.16 -7.71
CA GLU A 206 -6.13 10.74 -7.22
C GLU A 206 -4.91 10.05 -7.86
N VAL A 207 -4.89 8.71 -7.86
CA VAL A 207 -3.77 7.93 -8.39
C VAL A 207 -3.56 8.12 -9.90
N TYR A 208 -4.64 8.27 -10.67
CA TYR A 208 -4.58 8.50 -12.11
C TYR A 208 -4.54 9.99 -12.48
N GLY A 209 -4.46 10.90 -11.50
CA GLY A 209 -4.33 12.33 -11.75
C GLY A 209 -5.57 12.96 -12.39
N ALA A 210 -6.76 12.49 -12.03
CA ALA A 210 -8.00 13.13 -12.46
C ALA A 210 -8.08 14.56 -11.88
N PRO A 211 -8.55 15.55 -12.66
CA PRO A 211 -8.70 16.92 -12.17
C PRO A 211 -9.83 17.05 -11.15
N GLU A 212 -10.77 16.11 -11.14
CA GLU A 212 -11.90 16.04 -10.23
C GLU A 212 -12.02 14.64 -9.62
N ASP A 213 -12.47 14.57 -8.37
CA ASP A 213 -12.73 13.31 -7.68
C ASP A 213 -13.91 12.58 -8.32
N CYS A 214 -13.63 11.60 -9.16
CA CYS A 214 -14.66 10.68 -9.65
C CYS A 214 -15.07 9.77 -8.49
N ARG A 215 -16.37 9.76 -8.14
CA ARG A 215 -16.89 8.96 -7.02
C ARG A 215 -17.69 7.73 -7.45
N ASP A 216 -17.66 7.43 -8.74
CA ASP A 216 -18.37 6.29 -9.29
C ASP A 216 -17.61 5.74 -10.50
N ARG A 217 -17.95 4.51 -10.86
CA ARG A 217 -17.33 3.82 -11.98
C ARG A 217 -17.50 4.55 -13.31
N ILE A 218 -18.66 5.13 -13.57
CA ILE A 218 -18.99 5.70 -14.88
C ILE A 218 -18.16 6.95 -15.11
N SER A 219 -18.16 7.88 -14.15
CA SER A 219 -17.33 9.10 -14.21
C SER A 219 -15.85 8.77 -14.34
N PHE A 220 -15.35 7.83 -13.54
CA PHE A 220 -13.94 7.42 -13.61
C PHE A 220 -13.57 6.80 -14.96
N MET A 221 -14.39 5.89 -15.51
CA MET A 221 -14.12 5.28 -16.81
C MET A 221 -14.19 6.29 -17.96
N LEU A 222 -15.10 7.26 -17.90
CA LEU A 222 -15.15 8.36 -18.88
C LEU A 222 -13.89 9.22 -18.84
N PHE A 223 -13.37 9.51 -17.64
CA PHE A 223 -12.08 10.19 -17.49
C PHE A 223 -10.95 9.38 -18.13
N ILE A 224 -10.82 8.10 -17.81
CA ILE A 224 -9.78 7.24 -18.37
C ILE A 224 -9.86 7.18 -19.90
N GLN A 225 -11.05 7.00 -20.47
CA GLN A 225 -11.22 6.91 -21.93
C GLN A 225 -10.88 8.21 -22.65
N ARG A 226 -11.13 9.37 -22.02
CA ARG A 226 -10.89 10.68 -22.64
C ARG A 226 -9.46 11.18 -22.45
N ALA A 227 -8.91 11.02 -21.24
CA ALA A 227 -7.65 11.61 -20.85
C ALA A 227 -6.47 10.64 -20.89
N LEU A 228 -6.70 9.34 -20.64
CA LEU A 228 -5.66 8.31 -20.51
C LEU A 228 -6.05 7.01 -21.24
N PRO A 229 -6.41 7.06 -22.54
CA PRO A 229 -6.91 5.89 -23.27
C PRO A 229 -5.90 4.73 -23.30
N GLU A 230 -4.60 5.01 -23.23
CA GLU A 230 -3.54 3.99 -23.14
C GLU A 230 -3.57 3.20 -21.83
N ARG A 231 -4.24 3.70 -20.78
CA ARG A 231 -4.42 3.04 -19.49
C ARG A 231 -5.70 2.22 -19.40
N GLU A 232 -6.60 2.29 -20.37
CA GLU A 232 -7.93 1.65 -20.29
C GLU A 232 -7.83 0.14 -20.04
N ALA A 233 -6.92 -0.56 -20.73
CA ALA A 233 -6.74 -2.00 -20.56
C ALA A 233 -6.26 -2.40 -19.15
N GLU A 234 -5.40 -1.58 -18.56
CA GLU A 234 -4.91 -1.71 -17.19
C GLU A 234 -6.06 -1.49 -16.19
N VAL A 235 -6.78 -0.38 -16.34
CA VAL A 235 -7.94 -0.04 -15.48
C VAL A 235 -9.01 -1.12 -15.53
N ARG A 236 -9.37 -1.61 -16.72
CA ARG A 236 -10.35 -2.71 -16.86
C ARG A 236 -9.90 -3.98 -16.15
N THR A 237 -8.61 -4.26 -16.13
CA THR A 237 -8.08 -5.42 -15.39
C THR A 237 -8.22 -5.19 -13.88
N ILE A 238 -7.92 -3.98 -13.39
CA ILE A 238 -8.06 -3.62 -11.97
C ILE A 238 -9.52 -3.74 -11.53
N LEU A 239 -10.45 -3.07 -12.22
CA LEU A 239 -11.87 -3.06 -11.89
C LEU A 239 -12.47 -4.47 -11.85
N ARG A 240 -12.15 -5.31 -12.84
CA ARG A 240 -12.61 -6.70 -12.86
C ARG A 240 -12.12 -7.49 -11.65
N VAL A 241 -10.86 -7.34 -11.27
CA VAL A 241 -10.27 -8.05 -10.11
C VAL A 241 -10.85 -7.54 -8.79
N ASP A 242 -11.15 -6.24 -8.71
CA ASP A 242 -11.76 -5.62 -7.53
C ASP A 242 -13.29 -5.79 -7.47
N GLY A 243 -13.89 -6.54 -8.40
CA GLY A 243 -15.30 -6.91 -8.37
C GLY A 243 -16.26 -5.92 -9.03
N PHE A 244 -15.74 -4.95 -9.79
CA PHE A 244 -16.56 -3.98 -10.53
C PHE A 244 -16.83 -4.46 -11.96
N PRO A 245 -18.04 -4.25 -12.49
CA PRO A 245 -18.38 -4.58 -13.87
C PRO A 245 -17.57 -3.72 -14.86
N VAL A 246 -17.05 -4.32 -15.93
CA VAL A 246 -16.22 -3.66 -16.96
C VAL A 246 -16.79 -3.81 -18.36
#